data_AF-A0AA39H9F4-F1
#
_entry.id   AF-A0AA39H9F4-F1
#
_cell.length_a   1.000
_cell.length_b   1.000
_cell.length_c   1.000
_cell.angle_alpha   90.00
_cell.angle_beta   90.00
_cell.angle_gamma   90.00
#
_symmetry.space_group_name_H-M   'P 1'
#
loop_
_entity.id
_entity.type
_entity.pdbx_description
1 polymer ?
#
loop_
_entity_poly.entity_id
_entity_poly.type
_entity_poly.pdbx_seq_one_letter_code
_entity_poly.pdbx_strand_id
1 'polypeptide(L)'
;MESYFFRRSDWEELYNCSYFTTDRWSSFGHQNVALGVYCILFGVIFSTVYVSSLVALVAKNLQTNSCYRIMLVLGHFDVLGLLINSFFNGSFLINGFVFCSSPRLIYIIGCVLDGVWAAEAALSVLLAVNRCADFWRFPWFKALFDGTAINYWLLGVVLYAAYFVVYPSPPVFSSVSLGVWMIDPSVDLDLKGINHESYSNWLLLINNSFVVVALPVLYTALVLSIRFSQTTIGKKKHHMQVAVQALMICMLNFFSAFLYVYMHFLPTHRFLYIVCLVGWQGSSGSGGVIYLIFNKSIRKAVLAPCFRKTTITNNLRWCSN
;
A
#
# COMPACT_ATOMS: atom_id res chain seq x y z
N MET A 1 -1.99 -0.93 -18.46
CA MET A 1 -1.52 0.02 -19.50
C MET A 1 -1.41 -0.57 -20.92
N GLU A 2 -1.23 -1.87 -21.12
CA GLU A 2 -1.13 -2.51 -22.44
C GLU A 2 -2.33 -2.18 -23.31
N SER A 3 -3.55 -2.31 -22.78
CA SER A 3 -4.77 -1.99 -23.52
C SER A 3 -4.80 -0.53 -23.98
N TYR A 4 -4.30 0.40 -23.17
CA TYR A 4 -4.29 1.81 -23.52
C TYR A 4 -3.30 2.14 -24.66
N PHE A 5 -2.09 1.56 -24.64
CA PHE A 5 -1.04 1.88 -25.61
C PHE A 5 -1.04 1.00 -26.86
N PHE A 6 -1.39 -0.28 -26.72
CA PHE A 6 -1.23 -1.29 -27.77
C PHE A 6 -2.55 -1.90 -28.24
N ARG A 7 -3.60 -1.94 -27.42
CA ARG A 7 -4.93 -2.49 -27.79
C ARG A 7 -6.04 -1.47 -27.62
N ARG A 8 -5.92 -0.38 -28.37
CA ARG A 8 -6.79 0.78 -28.23
C ARG A 8 -8.27 0.46 -28.47
N SER A 9 -8.60 -0.51 -29.32
CA SER A 9 -9.97 -1.01 -29.51
C SER A 9 -10.57 -1.54 -28.21
N ASP A 10 -9.83 -2.37 -27.47
CA ASP A 10 -10.29 -3.01 -26.25
C ASP A 10 -10.46 -1.96 -25.13
N TRP A 11 -9.56 -0.97 -25.10
CA TRP A 11 -9.70 0.16 -24.19
C TRP A 11 -10.89 1.04 -24.55
N GLU A 12 -11.12 1.32 -25.82
CA GLU A 12 -12.28 2.10 -26.29
C GLU A 12 -13.59 1.35 -26.08
N GLU A 13 -13.62 0.02 -26.08
CA GLU A 13 -14.81 -0.77 -25.75
C GLU A 13 -15.18 -0.66 -24.27
N LEU A 14 -14.20 -0.77 -23.37
CA LEU A 14 -14.41 -0.75 -21.92
C LEU A 14 -14.47 0.66 -21.31
N TYR A 15 -13.79 1.64 -21.88
CA TYR A 15 -13.62 2.96 -21.25
C TYR A 15 -14.17 4.09 -22.10
N ASN A 16 -15.15 3.79 -22.97
CA ASN A 16 -15.78 4.80 -23.81
C ASN A 16 -16.63 5.78 -22.98
N CYS A 17 -16.29 7.07 -23.08
CA CYS A 17 -17.07 8.13 -22.48
C CYS A 17 -17.93 8.91 -23.50
N SER A 18 -18.00 8.48 -24.77
CA SER A 18 -18.70 9.21 -25.84
C SER A 18 -20.24 9.15 -25.76
N TYR A 19 -20.81 8.37 -24.83
CA TYR A 19 -22.26 8.23 -24.66
C TYR A 19 -22.94 9.53 -24.20
N PHE A 20 -22.24 10.36 -23.42
CA PHE A 20 -22.75 11.62 -22.89
C PHE A 20 -21.72 12.75 -23.04
N THR A 21 -22.20 13.99 -22.98
CA THR A 21 -21.32 15.16 -22.87
C THR A 21 -20.58 15.16 -21.53
N THR A 22 -19.42 15.80 -21.46
CA THR A 22 -18.59 15.88 -20.24
C THR A 22 -19.35 16.51 -19.08
N ASP A 23 -20.20 17.51 -19.33
CA ASP A 23 -21.04 18.15 -18.31
C ASP A 23 -22.07 17.17 -17.73
N ARG A 24 -22.67 16.34 -18.60
CA ARG A 24 -23.61 15.32 -18.16
C ARG A 24 -22.92 14.22 -17.38
N TRP A 25 -21.71 13.79 -17.77
CA TRP A 25 -20.91 12.87 -16.96
C TRP A 25 -20.61 13.43 -15.57
N SER A 26 -20.19 14.70 -15.53
CA SER A 26 -19.85 15.37 -14.27
C SER A 26 -21.06 15.54 -13.35
N SER A 27 -22.28 15.61 -13.91
CA SER A 27 -23.53 15.68 -13.12
C SER A 27 -23.84 14.41 -12.33
N PHE A 28 -23.28 13.24 -12.73
CA PHE A 28 -23.41 12.01 -11.95
C PHE A 28 -22.48 11.99 -10.72
N GLY A 29 -21.45 12.83 -10.70
CA GLY A 29 -20.50 12.89 -9.60
C GLY A 29 -21.08 13.56 -8.37
N HIS A 30 -20.67 13.07 -7.19
CA HIS A 30 -21.07 13.65 -5.92
C HIS A 30 -19.87 14.28 -5.23
N GLN A 31 -19.89 15.60 -5.05
CA GLN A 31 -18.88 16.29 -4.27
C GLN A 31 -18.98 15.89 -2.80
N ASN A 32 -17.87 15.43 -2.23
CA ASN A 32 -17.78 15.10 -0.81
C ASN A 32 -16.55 15.80 -0.21
N VAL A 33 -16.71 17.10 0.05
CA VAL A 33 -15.64 17.96 0.56
C VAL A 33 -15.12 17.46 1.92
N ALA A 34 -16.01 17.01 2.80
CA ALA A 34 -15.62 16.51 4.12
C ALA A 34 -14.70 15.28 4.01
N LEU A 35 -15.08 14.29 3.22
CA LEU A 35 -14.26 13.09 3.01
C LEU A 35 -12.97 13.40 2.27
N GLY A 36 -13.01 14.30 1.28
CA GLY A 36 -11.81 14.69 0.54
C GLY A 36 -10.80 15.46 1.38
N VAL A 37 -11.25 16.39 2.23
CA VAL A 37 -10.39 17.09 3.20
C VAL A 37 -9.81 16.11 4.22
N TYR A 38 -10.61 15.15 4.72
CA TYR A 38 -10.12 14.08 5.57
C TYR A 38 -8.98 13.31 4.90
N CYS A 39 -9.15 12.88 3.64
CA CYS A 39 -8.13 12.15 2.89
C CYS A 39 -6.82 12.96 2.79
N ILE A 40 -6.90 14.24 2.43
CA ILE A 40 -5.71 15.10 2.30
C ILE A 40 -5.01 15.29 3.65
N LEU A 41 -5.76 15.58 4.72
CA LEU A 41 -5.18 15.74 6.06
C LEU A 41 -4.52 14.46 6.56
N PHE A 42 -5.15 13.31 6.33
CA PHE A 42 -4.59 12.01 6.62
C PHE A 42 -3.26 11.81 5.89
N GLY A 43 -3.25 12.05 4.57
CA GLY A 43 -2.05 11.95 3.74
C GLY A 43 -0.90 12.83 4.22
N VAL A 44 -1.17 14.10 4.55
CA VAL A 44 -0.15 15.04 5.05
C VAL A 44 0.48 14.54 6.35
N ILE A 45 -0.34 14.13 7.32
CA ILE A 45 0.14 13.69 8.64
C ILE A 45 0.96 12.40 8.49
N PHE A 46 0.38 11.37 7.87
CA PHE A 46 1.01 10.06 7.79
C PHE A 46 2.21 10.05 6.87
N SER A 47 2.18 10.73 5.72
CA SER A 47 3.33 10.83 4.81
C SER A 47 4.52 11.52 5.48
N THR A 48 4.30 12.61 6.23
CA THR A 48 5.38 13.29 6.98
C THR A 48 6.04 12.38 8.00
N VAL A 49 5.23 11.65 8.78
CA VAL A 49 5.71 10.68 9.77
C VAL A 49 6.45 9.52 9.11
N TYR A 50 5.96 9.04 7.97
CA TYR A 50 6.55 7.92 7.26
C TYR A 50 7.90 8.32 6.64
N VAL A 51 7.95 9.42 5.91
CA VAL A 51 9.18 9.93 5.26
C VAL A 51 10.27 10.20 6.30
N SER A 52 9.93 10.86 7.41
CA SER A 52 10.91 11.09 8.49
C SER A 52 11.46 9.78 9.10
N SER A 53 10.62 8.75 9.21
CA SER A 53 11.03 7.41 9.68
C SER A 53 11.98 6.72 8.69
N LEU A 54 11.73 6.84 7.38
CA LEU A 54 12.61 6.28 6.35
C LEU A 54 13.96 6.99 6.29
N VAL A 55 13.97 8.32 6.35
CA VAL A 55 15.21 9.11 6.40
C VAL A 55 16.05 8.70 7.61
N ALA A 56 15.43 8.53 8.77
CA ALA A 56 16.11 8.08 9.98
C ALA A 56 16.67 6.65 9.87
N LEU A 57 15.96 5.74 9.19
CA LEU A 57 16.42 4.37 8.94
C LEU A 57 17.70 4.38 8.08
N VAL A 58 17.71 5.16 7.01
CA VAL A 58 18.87 5.33 6.11
C VAL A 58 20.03 6.00 6.82
N ALA A 59 19.78 7.10 7.53
CA ALA A 59 20.81 7.87 8.24
C ALA A 59 21.53 7.08 9.34
N LYS A 60 20.85 6.07 9.92
CA LYS A 60 21.43 5.16 10.91
C LYS A 60 22.07 3.91 10.31
N ASN A 61 22.11 3.81 8.98
CA ASN A 61 22.63 2.65 8.25
C ASN A 61 22.01 1.33 8.71
N LEU A 62 20.72 1.33 9.08
CA LEU A 62 20.02 0.14 9.59
C LEU A 62 19.75 -0.88 8.47
N GLN A 63 19.82 -0.46 7.21
CA GLN A 63 19.67 -1.28 6.01
C GLN A 63 20.73 -2.38 5.84
N THR A 64 21.67 -2.52 6.78
CA THR A 64 22.57 -3.69 6.83
C THR A 64 21.80 -4.99 7.08
N ASN A 65 20.66 -4.94 7.78
CA ASN A 65 19.81 -6.12 8.03
C ASN A 65 18.78 -6.30 6.90
N SER A 66 18.57 -7.55 6.47
CA SER A 66 17.62 -7.93 5.41
C SER A 66 16.22 -7.35 5.65
N CYS A 67 15.73 -7.45 6.88
CA CYS A 67 14.42 -6.93 7.25
C CYS A 67 14.29 -5.42 7.05
N TYR A 68 15.29 -4.63 7.45
CA TYR A 68 15.22 -3.17 7.30
C TYR A 68 15.30 -2.75 5.83
N ARG A 69 15.93 -3.56 4.96
CA ARG A 69 15.86 -3.37 3.50
C ARG A 69 14.45 -3.57 2.98
N ILE A 70 13.76 -4.65 3.39
CA ILE A 70 12.36 -4.90 3.03
C ILE A 70 11.48 -3.74 3.51
N MET A 71 11.62 -3.33 4.77
CA MET A 71 10.85 -2.22 5.35
C MET A 71 11.10 -0.89 4.64
N LEU A 72 12.33 -0.64 4.17
CA LEU A 72 12.65 0.55 3.41
C LEU A 72 11.94 0.55 2.05
N VAL A 73 11.98 -0.56 1.31
CA VAL A 73 11.30 -0.65 0.00
C VAL A 73 9.79 -0.61 0.17
N LEU A 74 9.24 -1.32 1.16
CA LEU A 74 7.82 -1.24 1.52
C LEU A 74 7.42 0.19 1.82
N GLY A 75 8.23 0.92 2.60
CA GLY A 75 7.95 2.32 2.89
C GLY A 75 7.97 3.26 1.68
N HIS A 76 8.76 2.96 0.64
CA HIS A 76 8.70 3.74 -0.60
C HIS A 76 7.36 3.53 -1.31
N PHE A 77 6.88 2.28 -1.39
CA PHE A 77 5.57 1.97 -1.97
C PHE A 77 4.44 2.53 -1.11
N ASP A 78 4.50 2.43 0.22
CA ASP A 78 3.53 3.02 1.13
C ASP A 78 3.37 4.54 0.94
N VAL A 79 4.47 5.28 0.71
CA VAL A 79 4.42 6.72 0.42
C VAL A 79 3.77 7.01 -0.94
N LEU A 80 4.03 6.18 -1.96
CA LEU A 80 3.33 6.26 -3.25
C LEU A 80 1.84 5.90 -3.10
N GLY A 81 1.52 4.91 -2.28
CA GLY A 81 0.15 4.53 -1.93
C GLY A 81 -0.58 5.70 -1.29
N LEU A 82 0.05 6.36 -0.31
CA LEU A 82 -0.48 7.59 0.32
C LEU A 82 -0.70 8.72 -0.69
N LEU A 83 0.22 8.90 -1.66
CA LEU A 83 0.03 9.91 -2.72
C LEU A 83 -1.29 9.68 -3.47
N ILE A 84 -1.60 8.42 -3.79
CA ILE A 84 -2.79 8.04 -4.55
C ILE A 84 -4.04 8.04 -3.67
N ASN A 85 -4.03 7.25 -2.59
CA ASN A 85 -5.20 7.03 -1.74
C ASN A 85 -5.60 8.24 -0.88
N SER A 86 -4.71 9.22 -0.73
CA SER A 86 -4.96 10.41 0.10
C SER A 86 -5.05 11.68 -0.75
N PHE A 87 -3.99 12.02 -1.50
CA PHE A 87 -3.94 13.31 -2.20
C PHE A 87 -4.76 13.32 -3.49
N PHE A 88 -4.53 12.36 -4.40
CA PHE A 88 -5.34 12.24 -5.62
C PHE A 88 -6.79 11.92 -5.28
N ASN A 89 -7.01 10.93 -4.41
CA ASN A 89 -8.35 10.55 -3.98
C ASN A 89 -9.11 11.71 -3.34
N GLY A 90 -8.47 12.44 -2.41
CA GLY A 90 -9.09 13.57 -1.74
C GLY A 90 -9.41 14.72 -2.68
N SER A 91 -8.52 15.01 -3.63
CA SER A 91 -8.74 16.04 -4.66
C SER A 91 -9.91 15.68 -5.57
N PHE A 92 -9.99 14.41 -6.01
CA PHE A 92 -11.09 13.95 -6.86
C PHE A 92 -12.43 13.93 -6.12
N LEU A 93 -12.45 13.60 -4.82
CA LEU A 93 -13.64 13.67 -3.97
C LEU A 93 -14.16 15.09 -3.76
N ILE A 94 -13.28 16.06 -3.55
CA ILE A 94 -13.67 17.48 -3.40
C ILE A 94 -14.34 17.98 -4.67
N ASN A 95 -13.80 17.62 -5.83
CA ASN A 95 -14.32 18.05 -7.12
C ASN A 95 -15.49 17.21 -7.64
N GLY A 96 -15.79 16.06 -7.01
CA GLY A 96 -16.86 15.16 -7.44
C GLY A 96 -16.58 14.47 -8.77
N PHE A 97 -15.33 14.10 -9.04
CA PHE A 97 -14.97 13.48 -10.31
C PHE A 97 -15.63 12.10 -10.47
N VAL A 98 -16.03 11.78 -11.70
CA VAL A 98 -16.30 10.41 -12.14
C VAL A 98 -15.21 9.98 -13.12
N PHE A 99 -15.14 8.70 -13.48
CA PHE A 99 -14.14 8.21 -14.44
C PHE A 99 -14.09 9.08 -15.71
N CYS A 100 -15.24 9.37 -16.30
CA CYS A 100 -15.36 10.15 -17.54
C CYS A 100 -15.10 11.66 -17.39
N SER A 101 -14.93 12.19 -16.17
CA SER A 101 -14.48 13.59 -15.98
C SER A 101 -13.04 13.78 -16.48
N SER A 102 -12.18 12.77 -16.30
CA SER A 102 -10.80 12.80 -16.78
C SER A 102 -10.27 11.36 -17.00
N PRO A 103 -10.77 10.64 -18.02
CA PRO A 103 -10.59 9.20 -18.16
C PRO A 103 -9.12 8.80 -18.32
N ARG A 104 -8.33 9.59 -19.06
CA ARG A 104 -6.89 9.32 -19.24
C ARG A 104 -6.11 9.40 -17.92
N LEU A 105 -6.35 10.47 -17.16
CA LEU A 105 -5.66 10.69 -15.88
C LEU A 105 -6.04 9.61 -14.88
N ILE A 106 -7.34 9.35 -14.73
CA ILE A 106 -7.85 8.36 -13.76
C ILE A 106 -7.37 6.96 -14.14
N TYR A 107 -7.39 6.59 -15.43
CA TYR A 107 -6.89 5.30 -15.89
C TYR A 107 -5.38 5.12 -15.60
N ILE A 108 -4.55 6.13 -15.90
CA ILE A 108 -3.10 6.06 -15.65
C ILE A 108 -2.81 5.93 -14.15
N ILE A 109 -3.47 6.73 -13.31
CA ILE A 109 -3.31 6.64 -11.86
C ILE A 109 -3.78 5.27 -11.36
N GLY A 110 -4.86 4.73 -11.91
CA GLY A 110 -5.37 3.40 -11.59
C GLY A 110 -4.37 2.28 -11.89
N CYS A 111 -3.67 2.35 -13.03
CA CYS A 111 -2.61 1.39 -13.34
C CYS A 111 -1.46 1.47 -12.33
N VAL A 112 -1.03 2.69 -11.97
CA VAL A 112 0.04 2.87 -10.97
C VAL A 112 -0.41 2.39 -9.61
N LEU A 113 -1.66 2.67 -9.22
CA LEU A 113 -2.30 2.19 -8.00
C LEU A 113 -2.21 0.67 -7.89
N ASP A 114 -2.64 -0.04 -8.94
CA ASP A 114 -2.67 -1.51 -8.94
C ASP A 114 -1.26 -2.10 -8.75
N GLY A 115 -0.26 -1.52 -9.43
CA GLY A 115 1.14 -1.89 -9.27
C GLY A 115 1.70 -1.61 -7.86
N VAL A 116 1.39 -0.44 -7.29
CA VAL A 116 1.80 -0.07 -5.93
C VAL A 116 1.18 -1.01 -4.90
N TRP A 117 -0.13 -1.27 -5.01
CA TRP A 117 -0.84 -2.19 -4.13
C TRP A 117 -0.28 -3.62 -4.20
N ALA A 118 -0.02 -4.13 -5.40
CA ALA A 118 0.60 -5.43 -5.60
C ALA A 118 2.00 -5.52 -4.95
N ALA A 119 2.82 -4.46 -5.04
CA ALA A 119 4.10 -4.39 -4.34
C ALA A 119 3.94 -4.38 -2.81
N GLU A 120 3.05 -3.55 -2.26
CA GLU A 120 2.78 -3.48 -0.82
C GLU A 120 2.35 -4.85 -0.26
N ALA A 121 1.45 -5.53 -0.98
CA ALA A 121 1.01 -6.88 -0.68
C ALA A 121 2.17 -7.90 -0.68
N ALA A 122 2.94 -7.95 -1.77
CA ALA A 122 4.06 -8.89 -1.91
C ALA A 122 5.15 -8.64 -0.85
N LEU A 123 5.48 -7.39 -0.57
CA LEU A 123 6.46 -7.01 0.46
C LEU A 123 5.98 -7.35 1.87
N SER A 124 4.67 -7.23 2.14
CA SER A 124 4.09 -7.64 3.42
C SER A 124 4.24 -9.14 3.66
N VAL A 125 3.98 -9.96 2.64
CA VAL A 125 4.21 -11.42 2.69
C VAL A 125 5.69 -11.73 2.83
N LEU A 126 6.55 -11.09 2.03
CA LEU A 126 8.00 -11.27 2.08
C LEU A 126 8.57 -10.91 3.46
N LEU A 127 8.07 -9.85 4.09
CA LEU A 127 8.43 -9.46 5.44
C LEU A 127 8.06 -10.56 6.46
N ALA A 128 6.87 -11.13 6.36
CA ALA A 128 6.43 -12.24 7.21
C ALA A 128 7.33 -13.47 7.04
N VAL A 129 7.65 -13.84 5.79
CA VAL A 129 8.57 -14.95 5.49
C VAL A 129 9.98 -14.67 6.04
N ASN A 130 10.51 -13.46 5.88
CA ASN A 130 11.79 -13.07 6.47
C ASN A 130 11.78 -13.22 8.00
N ARG A 131 10.67 -12.91 8.69
CA ARG A 131 10.55 -13.13 10.14
C ARG A 131 10.55 -14.60 10.53
N CYS A 132 9.91 -15.46 9.73
CA CYS A 132 10.01 -16.90 9.90
C CYS A 132 11.45 -17.38 9.73
N ALA A 133 12.17 -16.88 8.72
CA ALA A 133 13.57 -17.23 8.47
C ALA A 133 14.50 -16.81 9.63
N ASP A 134 14.33 -15.57 10.12
CA ASP A 134 15.06 -15.05 11.27
C ASP A 134 14.84 -15.89 12.54
N PHE A 135 13.62 -16.41 12.72
CA PHE A 135 13.23 -17.14 13.92
C PHE A 135 13.61 -18.63 13.87
N TRP A 136 13.31 -19.33 12.77
CA TRP A 136 13.58 -20.77 12.63
C TRP A 136 15.05 -21.08 12.42
N ARG A 137 15.83 -20.13 11.87
CA ARG A 137 17.30 -20.22 11.72
C ARG A 137 17.79 -21.46 10.98
N PHE A 138 16.99 -22.05 10.09
CA PHE A 138 17.47 -23.08 9.18
C PHE A 138 18.52 -22.47 8.23
N PRO A 139 19.72 -23.07 8.07
CA PRO A 139 20.80 -22.46 7.30
C PRO A 139 20.41 -22.11 5.85
N TRP A 140 19.73 -23.04 5.17
CA TRP A 140 19.25 -22.84 3.80
C TRP A 140 18.18 -21.74 3.72
N PHE A 141 17.29 -21.65 4.71
CA PHE A 141 16.19 -20.69 4.70
C PHE A 141 16.70 -19.28 4.98
N LYS A 142 17.66 -19.13 5.89
CA LYS A 142 18.32 -17.86 6.17
C LYS A 142 19.18 -17.38 4.98
N ALA A 143 19.82 -18.31 4.26
CA ALA A 143 20.61 -17.99 3.07
C ALA A 143 19.79 -17.29 1.96
N LEU A 144 18.47 -17.50 1.90
CA LEU A 144 17.59 -16.82 0.94
C LEU A 144 17.48 -15.31 1.18
N PHE A 145 17.79 -14.83 2.39
CA PHE A 145 17.64 -13.43 2.81
C PHE A 145 18.97 -12.75 3.15
N ASP A 146 20.06 -13.51 3.27
CA ASP A 146 21.39 -12.99 3.64
C ASP A 146 22.10 -12.32 2.44
N GLY A 147 22.92 -11.30 2.74
CA GLY A 147 23.83 -10.70 1.78
C GLY A 147 23.14 -10.00 0.59
N THR A 148 23.42 -10.48 -0.62
CA THR A 148 22.82 -9.99 -1.88
C THR A 148 21.54 -10.73 -2.26
N ALA A 149 21.23 -11.87 -1.63
CA ALA A 149 20.06 -12.69 -1.96
C ALA A 149 18.74 -11.92 -1.83
N ILE A 150 18.63 -11.08 -0.79
CA ILE A 150 17.48 -10.21 -0.58
C ILE A 150 17.22 -9.27 -1.76
N ASN A 151 18.25 -8.81 -2.47
CA ASN A 151 18.09 -7.88 -3.58
C ASN A 151 17.35 -8.55 -4.76
N TYR A 152 17.50 -9.86 -4.94
CA TYR A 152 16.73 -10.59 -5.97
C TYR A 152 15.25 -10.67 -5.62
N TRP A 153 14.89 -10.85 -4.35
CA TRP A 153 13.50 -10.78 -3.91
C TRP A 153 12.91 -9.39 -4.13
N LEU A 154 13.65 -8.34 -3.80
CA LEU A 154 13.22 -6.95 -4.02
C LEU A 154 13.07 -6.64 -5.53
N LEU A 155 13.97 -7.13 -6.37
CA LEU A 155 13.84 -7.05 -7.83
C LEU A 155 12.58 -7.78 -8.31
N GLY A 156 12.32 -8.98 -7.79
CA GLY A 156 11.10 -9.75 -8.08
C GLY A 156 9.83 -8.98 -7.76
N VAL A 157 9.80 -8.27 -6.63
CA VAL A 157 8.67 -7.38 -6.26
C VAL A 157 8.50 -6.24 -7.26
N VAL A 158 9.59 -5.58 -7.68
CA VAL A 158 9.52 -4.48 -8.66
C VAL A 158 9.00 -4.99 -10.01
N LEU A 159 9.45 -6.17 -10.46
CA LEU A 159 8.95 -6.81 -11.68
C LEU A 159 7.46 -7.19 -11.55
N TYR A 160 7.05 -7.69 -10.38
CA TYR A 160 5.65 -8.00 -10.09
C TYR A 160 4.77 -6.75 -10.13
N ALA A 161 5.20 -5.65 -9.53
CA ALA A 161 4.51 -4.37 -9.60
C ALA A 161 4.41 -3.85 -11.04
N ALA A 162 5.51 -3.91 -11.80
CA ALA A 162 5.52 -3.49 -13.20
C ALA A 162 4.54 -4.32 -14.05
N TYR A 163 4.43 -5.61 -13.78
CA TYR A 163 3.45 -6.48 -14.42
C TYR A 163 2.00 -6.01 -14.13
N PHE A 164 1.69 -5.65 -12.89
CA PHE A 164 0.39 -5.07 -12.52
C PHE A 164 0.11 -3.70 -13.13
N VAL A 165 1.13 -2.86 -13.34
CA VAL A 165 0.93 -1.58 -14.04
C VAL A 165 0.58 -1.81 -15.51
N VAL A 166 1.21 -2.81 -16.14
CA VAL A 166 1.13 -3.01 -17.59
C VAL A 166 -0.09 -3.82 -18.00
N TYR A 167 -0.33 -4.99 -17.42
CA TYR A 167 -1.25 -5.96 -18.00
C TYR A 167 -2.71 -5.85 -17.57
N PRO A 168 -3.06 -5.81 -16.27
CA PRO A 168 -4.46 -5.85 -15.86
C PRO A 168 -5.21 -4.54 -16.17
N SER A 169 -6.54 -4.69 -16.27
CA SER A 169 -7.47 -3.57 -16.28
C SER A 169 -7.47 -2.93 -14.89
N PRO A 170 -7.10 -1.64 -14.78
CA PRO A 170 -6.89 -1.02 -13.49
C PRO A 170 -8.23 -0.77 -12.77
N PRO A 171 -8.23 -0.78 -11.44
CA PRO A 171 -9.26 -0.08 -10.67
C PRO A 171 -9.29 1.40 -11.07
N VAL A 172 -10.47 1.99 -11.12
CA VAL A 172 -10.69 3.38 -11.54
C VAL A 172 -11.52 4.13 -10.50
N PHE A 173 -11.23 5.41 -10.35
CA PHE A 173 -11.89 6.27 -9.39
C PHE A 173 -13.30 6.67 -9.84
N SER A 174 -14.25 6.66 -8.92
CA SER A 174 -15.53 7.34 -9.04
C SER A 174 -15.95 7.93 -7.70
N SER A 175 -16.38 9.19 -7.69
CA SER A 175 -16.93 9.83 -6.48
C SER A 175 -18.25 9.21 -6.02
N VAL A 176 -18.97 8.54 -6.93
CA VAL A 176 -20.20 7.79 -6.61
C VAL A 176 -19.91 6.62 -5.66
N SER A 177 -18.76 5.98 -5.83
CA SER A 177 -18.24 4.92 -4.97
C SER A 177 -17.52 5.44 -3.72
N LEU A 178 -17.82 6.68 -3.29
CA LEU A 178 -17.24 7.35 -2.12
C LEU A 178 -15.69 7.36 -2.11
N GLY A 179 -15.08 7.39 -3.29
CA GLY A 179 -13.63 7.44 -3.46
C GLY A 179 -12.92 6.10 -3.26
N VAL A 180 -13.64 4.98 -3.32
CA VAL A 180 -13.03 3.67 -3.55
C VAL A 180 -12.79 3.50 -5.05
N TRP A 181 -11.64 2.92 -5.40
CA TRP A 181 -11.28 2.63 -6.78
C TRP A 181 -11.84 1.26 -7.17
N MET A 182 -12.83 1.26 -8.05
CA MET A 182 -13.58 0.06 -8.44
C MET A 182 -13.10 -0.45 -9.80
N ILE A 183 -13.16 -1.77 -10.03
CA ILE A 183 -12.77 -2.37 -11.32
C ILE A 183 -13.71 -1.90 -12.45
N ASP A 184 -15.01 -1.82 -12.14
CA ASP A 184 -16.02 -1.28 -13.03
C ASP A 184 -16.24 0.23 -12.73
N PRO A 185 -15.98 1.13 -13.71
CA PRO A 185 -16.16 2.57 -13.55
C PRO A 185 -17.61 3.00 -13.27
N SER A 186 -18.56 2.15 -13.62
CA SER A 186 -20.00 2.41 -13.62
C SER A 186 -20.78 1.54 -12.65
N VAL A 187 -20.11 0.84 -11.73
CA VAL A 187 -20.74 -0.12 -10.80
C VAL A 187 -21.89 0.47 -9.99
N ASP A 188 -21.76 1.75 -9.59
CA ASP A 188 -22.78 2.47 -8.82
C ASP A 188 -23.61 3.44 -9.70
N LEU A 189 -23.50 3.34 -11.03
CA LEU A 189 -24.27 4.13 -11.99
C LEU A 189 -25.31 3.25 -12.68
N ASP A 190 -26.60 3.63 -12.62
CA ASP A 190 -27.70 2.93 -13.30
C ASP A 190 -27.73 3.28 -14.80
N LEU A 191 -26.74 2.77 -15.55
CA LEU A 191 -26.58 3.00 -16.99
C LEU A 191 -27.05 1.77 -17.78
N LYS A 192 -28.14 1.94 -18.54
CA LYS A 192 -28.67 0.88 -19.41
C LYS A 192 -27.72 0.61 -20.57
N GLY A 193 -27.39 -0.67 -20.79
CA GLY A 193 -26.61 -1.14 -21.93
C GLY A 193 -25.11 -1.32 -21.68
N ILE A 194 -24.63 -1.14 -20.44
CA ILE A 194 -23.25 -1.47 -20.05
C ILE A 194 -23.22 -2.91 -19.52
N ASN A 195 -22.30 -3.73 -20.04
CA ASN A 195 -22.07 -5.07 -19.52
C ASN A 195 -21.06 -5.02 -18.36
N HIS A 196 -21.56 -4.99 -17.13
CA HIS A 196 -20.74 -4.93 -15.92
C HIS A 196 -19.83 -6.17 -15.74
N GLU A 197 -20.20 -7.32 -16.32
CA GLU A 197 -19.39 -8.56 -16.23
C GLU A 197 -18.11 -8.50 -17.08
N SER A 198 -18.03 -7.59 -18.06
CA SER A 198 -16.85 -7.41 -18.90
C SER A 198 -15.66 -6.81 -18.14
N TYR A 199 -15.90 -6.15 -17.01
CA TYR A 199 -14.87 -5.55 -16.18
C TYR A 199 -14.40 -6.54 -15.12
N SER A 200 -13.25 -7.17 -15.35
CA SER A 200 -12.63 -8.04 -14.36
C SER A 200 -11.12 -7.83 -14.28
N ASN A 201 -10.59 -7.90 -13.06
CA ASN A 201 -9.16 -7.92 -12.79
C ASN A 201 -8.85 -9.15 -11.93
N TRP A 202 -8.75 -10.30 -12.60
CA TRP A 202 -8.46 -11.58 -11.95
C TRP A 202 -7.11 -11.59 -11.24
N LEU A 203 -6.14 -10.82 -11.73
CA LEU A 203 -4.81 -10.71 -11.12
C LEU A 203 -4.90 -10.06 -9.73
N LEU A 204 -5.60 -8.93 -9.61
CA LEU A 204 -5.86 -8.26 -8.34
C LEU A 204 -6.64 -9.15 -7.38
N LEU A 205 -7.65 -9.86 -7.88
CA LEU A 205 -8.45 -10.77 -7.07
C LEU A 205 -7.64 -11.96 -6.54
N ILE A 206 -6.79 -12.57 -7.37
CA ILE A 206 -5.89 -13.65 -6.98
C ILE A 206 -4.86 -13.14 -5.97
N ASN A 207 -4.26 -11.96 -6.21
CA ASN A 207 -3.33 -11.33 -5.28
C ASN A 207 -3.97 -11.12 -3.90
N ASN A 208 -5.15 -10.50 -3.86
CA ASN A 208 -5.84 -10.22 -2.60
C ASN A 208 -6.22 -11.53 -1.88
N SER A 209 -6.72 -12.53 -2.60
CA SER A 209 -7.04 -13.83 -2.03
C SER A 209 -5.81 -14.54 -1.46
N PHE A 210 -4.67 -14.47 -2.17
CA PHE A 210 -3.41 -15.01 -1.69
C PHE A 210 -2.95 -14.31 -0.41
N VAL A 211 -2.99 -12.98 -0.35
CA VAL A 211 -2.62 -12.19 0.84
C VAL A 211 -3.50 -12.55 2.04
N VAL A 212 -4.81 -12.67 1.81
CA VAL A 212 -5.81 -13.02 2.84
C VAL A 212 -5.53 -14.40 3.46
N VAL A 213 -5.01 -15.35 2.68
CA VAL A 213 -4.65 -16.69 3.19
C VAL A 213 -3.23 -16.72 3.77
N ALA A 214 -2.26 -16.15 3.06
CA ALA A 214 -0.84 -16.28 3.38
C ALA A 214 -0.47 -15.56 4.69
N LEU A 215 -0.96 -14.33 4.92
CA LEU A 215 -0.57 -13.56 6.10
C LEU A 215 -1.03 -14.23 7.42
N PRO A 216 -2.30 -14.64 7.58
CA PRO A 216 -2.72 -15.35 8.79
C PRO A 216 -1.96 -16.65 9.03
N VAL A 217 -1.71 -17.44 7.97
CA VAL A 217 -0.97 -18.71 8.08
C VAL A 217 0.46 -18.47 8.55
N LEU A 218 1.18 -17.56 7.91
CA LEU A 218 2.59 -17.28 8.24
C LEU A 218 2.75 -16.72 9.66
N TYR A 219 1.92 -15.74 10.05
CA TYR A 219 2.02 -15.17 11.39
C TYR A 219 1.52 -16.13 12.48
N THR A 220 0.50 -16.94 12.22
CA THR A 220 0.09 -17.99 13.15
C THR A 220 1.21 -18.99 13.36
N ALA A 221 1.83 -19.46 12.28
CA ALA A 221 2.99 -20.35 12.34
C ALA A 221 4.14 -19.72 13.14
N LEU A 222 4.45 -18.44 12.89
CA LEU A 222 5.50 -17.71 13.61
C LEU A 222 5.18 -17.57 15.11
N VAL A 223 3.97 -17.14 15.47
CA VAL A 223 3.55 -16.96 16.87
C VAL A 223 3.56 -18.27 17.63
N LEU A 224 3.04 -19.36 17.03
CA LEU A 224 3.10 -20.69 17.63
C LEU A 224 4.54 -21.17 17.78
N SER A 225 5.38 -20.99 16.77
CA SER A 225 6.81 -21.34 16.82
C SER A 225 7.53 -20.60 17.96
N ILE A 226 7.25 -19.31 18.14
CA ILE A 226 7.80 -18.52 19.26
C ILE A 226 7.26 -19.05 20.60
N ARG A 227 5.96 -19.35 20.68
CA ARG A 227 5.30 -19.82 21.91
C ARG A 227 5.82 -21.17 22.38
N PHE A 228 6.10 -22.09 21.47
CA PHE A 228 6.61 -23.44 21.80
C PHE A 228 8.14 -23.55 21.80
N SER A 229 8.85 -22.50 21.39
CA SER A 229 10.31 -22.48 21.44
C SER A 229 10.84 -22.52 22.88
N GLN A 230 11.89 -23.33 23.08
CA GLN A 230 12.69 -23.45 24.31
C GLN A 230 13.74 -22.33 24.44
N THR A 231 13.65 -21.27 23.64
CA THR A 231 14.55 -20.11 23.75
C THR A 231 14.35 -19.36 25.07
N THR A 232 15.41 -18.68 25.53
CA THR A 232 15.37 -17.84 26.74
C THR A 232 14.25 -16.82 26.70
N ILE A 233 13.63 -16.53 27.85
CA ILE A 233 12.49 -15.61 28.01
C ILE A 233 12.77 -14.24 27.35
N GLY A 234 13.99 -13.69 27.48
CA GLY A 234 14.37 -12.41 26.87
C GLY A 234 14.33 -12.41 25.33
N LYS A 235 14.89 -13.45 24.70
CA LYS A 235 14.84 -13.62 23.23
C LYS A 235 13.41 -13.83 22.74
N LYS A 236 12.63 -14.63 23.46
CA LYS A 236 11.21 -14.89 23.17
C LYS A 236 10.39 -13.60 23.19
N LYS A 237 10.58 -12.74 24.19
CA LYS A 237 9.94 -11.42 24.27
C LYS A 237 10.31 -10.52 23.08
N HIS A 238 11.58 -10.49 22.69
CA HIS A 238 12.02 -9.69 21.54
C HIS A 238 11.41 -10.18 20.22
N HIS A 239 11.48 -11.48 19.93
CA HIS A 239 10.88 -12.05 18.71
C HIS A 239 9.36 -11.86 18.69
N MET A 240 8.68 -12.04 19.83
CA MET A 240 7.23 -11.79 19.93
C MET A 240 6.87 -10.33 19.68
N GLN A 241 7.62 -9.39 20.27
CA GLN A 241 7.37 -7.95 20.07
C GLN A 241 7.47 -7.57 18.58
N VAL A 242 8.52 -8.06 17.91
CA VAL A 242 8.74 -7.79 16.48
C VAL A 242 7.69 -8.48 15.60
N ALA A 243 7.27 -9.70 15.97
CA ALA A 243 6.21 -10.43 15.26
C ALA A 243 4.86 -9.72 15.39
N VAL A 244 4.47 -9.28 16.60
CA VAL A 244 3.23 -8.55 16.84
C VAL A 244 3.22 -7.21 16.12
N GLN A 245 4.36 -6.50 16.08
CA GLN A 245 4.50 -5.26 15.32
C GLN A 245 4.18 -5.46 13.84
N ALA A 246 4.78 -6.49 13.23
CA ALA A 246 4.59 -6.80 11.82
C ALA A 246 3.16 -7.32 11.56
N LEU A 247 2.59 -8.11 12.49
CA LEU A 247 1.20 -8.55 12.45
C LEU A 247 0.22 -7.37 12.43
N MET A 248 0.43 -6.33 13.24
CA MET A 248 -0.45 -5.16 13.26
C MET A 248 -0.48 -4.43 11.90
N ILE A 249 0.68 -4.26 11.26
CA ILE A 249 0.77 -3.69 9.90
C ILE A 249 0.03 -4.58 8.90
N CYS A 250 0.33 -5.88 8.94
CA CYS A 250 -0.23 -6.85 8.00
C CYS A 250 -1.74 -7.08 8.18
N MET A 251 -2.30 -6.87 9.37
CA MET A 251 -3.74 -6.96 9.62
C MET A 251 -4.53 -5.89 8.86
N LEU A 252 -3.99 -4.67 8.71
CA LEU A 252 -4.63 -3.61 7.92
C LEU A 252 -4.62 -3.94 6.42
N ASN A 253 -3.53 -4.52 5.92
CA ASN A 253 -3.46 -5.03 4.55
C ASN A 253 -4.43 -6.21 4.32
N PHE A 254 -4.49 -7.17 5.26
CA PHE A 254 -5.44 -8.27 5.24
C PHE A 254 -6.89 -7.76 5.17
N PHE A 255 -7.24 -6.82 6.05
CA PHE A 255 -8.61 -6.33 6.16
C PHE A 255 -9.04 -5.59 4.90
N SER A 256 -8.17 -4.76 4.34
CA SER A 256 -8.42 -4.03 3.10
C SER A 256 -8.55 -4.95 1.90
N ALA A 257 -7.65 -5.94 1.77
CA ALA A 257 -7.72 -6.96 0.71
C ALA A 257 -9.00 -7.80 0.81
N PHE A 258 -9.36 -8.26 2.02
CA PHE A 258 -10.59 -9.00 2.28
C PHE A 258 -11.83 -8.19 1.89
N LEU A 259 -11.91 -6.94 2.33
CA LEU A 259 -13.07 -6.09 2.06
C LEU A 259 -13.21 -5.79 0.57
N TYR A 260 -12.09 -5.60 -0.16
CA TYR A 260 -12.11 -5.42 -1.61
C TYR A 260 -12.65 -6.65 -2.34
N VAL A 261 -12.24 -7.87 -1.92
CA VAL A 261 -12.79 -9.12 -2.48
C VAL A 261 -14.27 -9.29 -2.14
N TYR A 262 -14.68 -8.97 -0.91
CA TYR A 262 -16.08 -8.97 -0.52
C TYR A 262 -16.91 -8.04 -1.40
N MET A 263 -16.42 -6.81 -1.61
CA MET A 263 -17.08 -5.79 -2.44
C MET A 263 -17.25 -6.20 -3.91
N HIS A 264 -16.37 -7.07 -4.40
CA HIS A 264 -16.47 -7.58 -5.77
C HIS A 264 -17.60 -8.59 -5.96
N PHE A 265 -17.88 -9.43 -4.95
CA PHE A 265 -18.84 -10.54 -5.07
C PHE A 265 -20.22 -10.26 -4.45
N LEU A 266 -20.29 -9.37 -3.46
CA LEU A 266 -21.50 -9.17 -2.67
C LEU A 266 -21.98 -7.72 -2.72
N PRO A 267 -23.31 -7.50 -2.79
CA PRO A 267 -23.87 -6.16 -2.69
C PRO A 267 -23.41 -5.48 -1.41
N THR A 268 -22.84 -4.30 -1.55
CA THR A 268 -22.13 -3.63 -0.45
C THR A 268 -22.86 -2.38 -0.02
N HIS A 269 -23.05 -2.23 1.30
CA HIS A 269 -23.58 -1.00 1.88
C HIS A 269 -22.53 0.12 1.84
N ARG A 270 -22.94 1.36 1.54
CA ARG A 270 -22.06 2.55 1.40
C ARG A 270 -21.05 2.74 2.55
N PHE A 271 -21.42 2.36 3.78
CA PHE A 271 -20.52 2.39 4.94
C PHE A 271 -19.23 1.59 4.71
N LEU A 272 -19.32 0.43 4.06
CA LEU A 272 -18.18 -0.43 3.79
C LEU A 272 -17.22 0.18 2.77
N TYR A 273 -17.68 1.05 1.86
CA TYR A 273 -16.78 1.81 0.98
C TYR A 273 -15.87 2.74 1.78
N ILE A 274 -16.42 3.46 2.76
CA ILE A 274 -15.63 4.33 3.65
C ILE A 274 -14.65 3.49 4.47
N VAL A 275 -15.10 2.36 5.00
CA VAL A 275 -14.24 1.44 5.77
C VAL A 275 -13.11 0.88 4.89
N CYS A 276 -13.39 0.55 3.63
CA CYS A 276 -12.38 0.10 2.67
C CYS A 276 -11.35 1.19 2.38
N LEU A 277 -11.80 2.42 2.10
CA LEU A 277 -10.92 3.56 1.86
C LEU A 277 -10.02 3.86 3.06
N VAL A 278 -10.61 3.94 4.25
CA VAL A 278 -9.85 4.20 5.50
C VAL A 278 -8.92 3.04 5.84
N GLY A 279 -9.36 1.79 5.59
CA GLY A 279 -8.53 0.60 5.75
C GLY A 279 -7.29 0.65 4.87
N TRP A 280 -7.47 0.99 3.59
CA TRP A 280 -6.39 1.13 2.62
C TRP A 280 -5.43 2.27 2.99
N GLN A 281 -5.96 3.44 3.37
CA GLN A 281 -5.15 4.55 3.87
C GLN A 281 -4.36 4.17 5.12
N GLY A 282 -5.00 3.46 6.06
CA GLY A 282 -4.38 2.95 7.26
C GLY A 282 -3.27 1.95 6.97
N SER A 283 -3.45 1.10 5.96
CA SER A 283 -2.47 0.06 5.62
C SER A 283 -1.18 0.67 5.07
N SER A 284 -1.26 1.66 4.16
CA SER A 284 -0.09 2.41 3.68
C SER A 284 0.45 3.39 4.74
N GLY A 285 -0.38 3.98 5.61
CA GLY A 285 0.04 4.99 6.57
C GLY A 285 0.67 4.46 7.87
N SER A 286 0.18 3.32 8.36
CA SER A 286 0.49 2.83 9.72
C SER A 286 1.97 2.47 9.95
N GLY A 287 2.70 2.07 8.90
CA GLY A 287 4.09 1.64 8.98
C GLY A 287 4.99 2.67 9.66
N GLY A 288 4.91 3.95 9.26
CA GLY A 288 5.69 5.04 9.82
C GLY A 288 5.46 5.26 11.32
N VAL A 289 4.20 5.26 11.75
CA VAL A 289 3.84 5.40 13.17
C VAL A 289 4.37 4.22 13.98
N ILE A 290 4.22 3.00 13.44
CA ILE A 290 4.67 1.78 14.07
C ILE A 290 6.20 1.77 14.18
N TYR A 291 6.92 2.27 13.18
CA TYR A 291 8.39 2.42 13.25
C TYR A 291 8.80 3.37 14.37
N LEU A 292 8.14 4.51 14.56
CA LEU A 292 8.43 5.43 15.65
C LEU A 292 8.12 4.84 17.04
N ILE A 293 7.03 4.11 17.19
CA ILE A 293 6.63 3.55 18.50
C ILE A 293 7.60 2.44 18.92
N PHE A 294 7.88 1.51 18.01
CA PHE A 294 8.56 0.26 18.36
C PHE A 294 10.08 0.28 18.12
N ASN A 295 10.58 1.11 17.21
CA ASN A 295 12.01 1.19 16.93
C ASN A 295 12.67 2.34 17.67
N LYS A 296 13.28 2.03 18.84
CA LYS A 296 13.98 3.03 19.67
C LYS A 296 15.09 3.76 18.90
N SER A 297 15.77 3.12 17.96
CA SER A 297 16.85 3.73 17.18
C SER A 297 16.31 4.77 16.20
N ILE A 298 15.24 4.44 15.47
CA ILE A 298 14.54 5.36 14.57
C ILE A 298 13.94 6.50 15.38
N ARG A 299 13.22 6.20 16.47
CA ARG A 299 12.61 7.22 17.33
C ARG A 299 13.64 8.22 17.85
N LYS A 300 14.79 7.76 18.34
CA LYS A 300 15.87 8.65 18.78
C LYS A 300 16.42 9.49 17.63
N ALA A 301 16.55 8.92 16.43
CA ALA A 301 17.04 9.64 15.27
C ALA A 301 16.05 10.71 14.77
N VAL A 302 14.75 10.43 14.79
CA VAL A 302 13.71 11.40 14.39
C VAL A 302 13.50 12.49 15.44
N LEU A 303 13.57 12.16 16.72
CA LEU A 303 13.37 13.13 17.81
C LEU A 303 14.64 13.96 18.12
N ALA A 304 15.85 13.47 17.80
CA ALA A 304 17.08 14.20 18.08
C ALA A 304 17.16 15.59 17.40
N PRO A 305 16.74 15.77 16.13
CA PRO A 305 16.59 17.09 15.51
C PRO A 305 15.56 17.99 16.22
N CYS A 306 14.41 17.43 16.66
CA CYS A 306 13.37 18.21 17.35
C CYS A 306 13.76 18.68 18.75
N PHE A 307 14.67 17.98 19.45
CA PHE A 307 15.13 18.36 20.78
C PHE A 307 16.51 19.04 20.81
N ARG A 308 17.27 19.03 19.71
CA ARG A 308 18.42 19.95 19.56
C ARG A 308 17.88 21.35 19.26
N LYS A 309 17.58 22.11 20.31
CA LYS A 309 17.63 23.57 20.23
C LYS A 309 18.90 23.94 19.48
N THR A 310 18.72 24.66 18.38
CA THR A 310 19.73 25.30 17.55
C THR A 310 20.85 25.86 18.42
N THR A 311 21.90 25.05 18.65
CA THR A 311 23.19 25.57 19.07
C THR A 311 24.01 25.53 17.80
N ILE A 312 23.86 26.60 17.00
CA ILE A 312 24.81 26.93 15.94
C ILE A 312 26.13 27.14 16.66
N THR A 313 26.92 26.08 16.74
CA THR A 313 28.34 26.17 17.02
C THR A 313 29.02 25.90 15.69
N ASN A 314 29.39 27.00 15.04
CA ASN A 314 30.39 27.00 13.98
C ASN A 314 31.59 26.19 14.48
N ASN A 315 31.86 25.05 13.83
CA ASN A 315 33.21 24.54 13.59
C ASN A 315 33.12 23.39 12.59
N LEU A 316 33.00 23.79 11.32
CA LEU A 316 33.47 23.01 10.18
C LEU A 316 34.97 22.74 10.39
N ARG A 317 35.33 21.52 10.78
CA ARG A 317 36.64 20.96 10.42
C ARG A 317 36.42 19.87 9.40
N TRP A 318 36.69 20.26 8.16
CA TRP A 318 36.93 19.41 7.02
C TRP A 318 37.98 18.35 7.40
N CYS A 319 37.65 17.08 7.14
CA CYS A 319 38.67 16.04 7.03
C CYS A 319 39.56 16.37 5.83
N SER A 320 40.82 16.66 6.10
CA SER A 320 41.91 16.59 5.13
C SER A 320 43.07 15.84 5.79
N ASN A 321 43.58 14.87 5.03
CA ASN A 321 44.68 13.93 5.28
C ASN A 321 44.29 12.64 6.00
#